data_AF-A0A1P8JTU7-F1
#
_entry.id   AF-A0A1P8JTU7-F1
#
_cell.length_a   1.000
_cell.length_b   1.000
_cell.length_c   1.000
_cell.angle_alpha   90.00
_cell.angle_beta   90.00
_cell.angle_gamma   90.00
#
_symmetry.space_group_name_H-M   'P 1'
#
loop_
_entity.id
_entity.type
_entity.pdbx_description
1 polymer ?
#
loop_
_entity_poly.entity_id
_entity_poly.type
_entity_poly.pdbx_seq_one_letter_code
_entity_poly.pdbx_strand_id
1 'polypeptide(L)'
;MLAGFSALPLKKSFSAQLARVEKGAQTWQGLMASRAINTTYINTTGKTIMVSASVSGVVANSTLALAWTIGGVSSIGISVTTAGSTPANTTLAATALVPPGASYALLVTQGSLASWAELR
;
A
#
# COMPACT_ATOMS: atom_id res chain seq x y z
N MET A 1 -50.97 30.55 -21.34
CA MET A 1 -50.79 29.55 -20.27
C MET A 1 -49.42 28.90 -20.49
N LEU A 2 -48.35 29.42 -19.89
CA LEU A 2 -47.00 28.87 -20.04
C LEU A 2 -46.70 27.93 -18.87
N ALA A 3 -46.44 26.66 -19.19
CA ALA A 3 -46.07 25.64 -18.21
C ALA A 3 -44.60 25.81 -17.79
N GLY A 4 -44.36 25.89 -16.48
CA GLY A 4 -43.03 26.02 -15.89
C GLY A 4 -42.21 24.73 -16.03
N PHE A 5 -41.06 24.84 -16.69
CA PHE A 5 -40.03 23.80 -16.67
C PHE A 5 -39.36 23.76 -15.29
N SER A 6 -39.63 22.70 -14.54
CA SER A 6 -39.03 22.41 -13.24
C SER A 6 -37.55 21.98 -13.41
N ALA A 7 -36.62 22.87 -13.09
CA ALA A 7 -35.17 22.62 -13.10
C ALA A 7 -34.67 21.77 -11.90
N LEU A 8 -35.56 21.04 -11.23
CA LEU A 8 -35.30 20.41 -9.93
C LEU A 8 -34.61 19.03 -9.92
N PRO A 9 -34.38 18.27 -11.01
CA PRO A 9 -33.65 17.00 -10.89
C PRO A 9 -32.11 17.14 -10.96
N LEU A 10 -31.55 18.20 -11.56
CA LEU A 10 -30.09 18.29 -11.78
C LEU A 10 -29.28 18.54 -10.49
N LYS A 11 -29.76 19.41 -9.59
CA LYS A 11 -29.01 19.80 -8.38
C LYS A 11 -28.80 18.63 -7.41
N LYS A 12 -29.81 17.75 -7.26
CA LYS A 12 -29.68 16.53 -6.44
C LYS A 12 -28.66 15.55 -7.00
N SER A 13 -28.58 15.41 -8.33
CA SER A 13 -27.62 14.50 -8.97
C SER A 13 -26.17 14.97 -8.80
N PHE A 14 -25.93 16.28 -8.89
CA PHE A 14 -24.58 16.84 -8.79
C PHE A 14 -24.04 16.78 -7.36
N SER A 15 -24.86 17.09 -6.35
CA SER A 15 -24.48 16.93 -4.94
C SER A 15 -24.23 15.48 -4.55
N ALA A 16 -24.99 14.52 -5.09
CA ALA A 16 -24.73 13.10 -4.88
C ALA A 16 -23.44 12.63 -5.56
N GLN A 17 -23.10 13.21 -6.72
CA GLN A 17 -21.89 12.90 -7.46
C GLN A 17 -20.63 13.49 -6.79
N LEU A 18 -20.71 14.72 -6.25
CA LEU A 18 -19.66 15.34 -5.43
C LEU A 18 -19.43 14.59 -4.11
N ALA A 19 -20.50 14.19 -3.41
CA ALA A 19 -20.37 13.36 -2.20
C ALA A 19 -19.76 11.97 -2.49
N ARG A 20 -19.88 11.48 -3.73
CA ARG A 20 -19.21 10.25 -4.19
C ARG A 20 -17.71 10.44 -4.40
N VAL A 21 -17.29 11.63 -4.83
CA VAL A 21 -15.86 11.99 -5.00
C VAL A 21 -15.17 12.11 -3.64
N GLU A 22 -15.81 12.71 -2.64
CA GLU A 22 -15.23 12.84 -1.29
C GLU A 22 -15.21 11.51 -0.51
N LYS A 23 -16.21 10.62 -0.69
CA LYS A 23 -16.19 9.25 -0.12
C LYS A 23 -15.15 8.33 -0.77
N GLY A 24 -14.55 8.74 -1.89
CA GLY A 24 -13.61 7.95 -2.68
C GLY A 24 -12.14 8.31 -2.50
N ALA A 25 -11.82 9.44 -1.88
CA ALA A 25 -10.44 9.91 -1.77
C ALA A 25 -9.62 9.01 -0.83
N GLN A 26 -8.60 8.36 -1.38
CA GLN A 26 -7.56 7.71 -0.58
C GLN A 26 -6.42 8.68 -0.33
N THR A 27 -5.81 8.65 0.86
CA THR A 27 -4.63 9.47 1.18
C THR A 27 -3.45 8.60 1.55
N TRP A 28 -2.24 9.08 1.24
CA TRP A 28 -1.02 8.43 1.70
C TRP A 28 -0.84 8.67 3.20
N GLN A 29 -0.71 7.58 3.94
CA GLN A 29 -0.46 7.58 5.38
C GLN A 29 0.91 6.97 5.65
N GLY A 30 1.81 7.73 6.29
CA GLY A 30 3.08 7.21 6.78
C GLY A 30 2.85 6.38 8.04
N LEU A 31 3.22 5.10 8.01
CA LEU A 31 2.84 4.13 9.05
C LEU A 31 4.04 3.43 9.69
N MET A 32 5.25 3.92 9.46
CA MET A 32 6.51 3.32 9.95
C MET A 32 6.50 3.03 11.46
N ALA A 33 5.94 3.92 12.28
CA ALA A 33 5.87 3.73 13.74
C ALA A 33 4.92 2.59 14.18
N SER A 34 4.05 2.12 13.30
CA SER A 34 3.00 1.13 13.57
C SER A 34 3.12 -0.14 12.72
N ARG A 35 4.23 -0.26 11.99
CA ARG A 35 4.49 -1.33 11.04
C ARG A 35 5.85 -1.93 11.29
N ALA A 36 5.94 -3.24 11.12
CA ALA A 36 7.14 -4.01 11.29
C ALA A 36 7.24 -5.04 10.15
N ILE A 37 8.48 -5.37 9.80
CA ILE A 37 8.78 -6.48 8.89
C ILE A 37 8.32 -7.81 9.51
N ASN A 38 8.05 -8.81 8.68
CA ASN A 38 7.67 -10.16 9.10
C ASN A 38 6.44 -10.19 10.03
N THR A 39 5.59 -9.16 9.97
CA THR A 39 4.36 -9.04 10.75
C THR A 39 3.16 -9.05 9.81
N THR A 40 2.12 -9.80 10.19
CA THR A 40 0.89 -9.90 9.40
C THR A 40 -0.11 -8.84 9.85
N TYR A 41 -0.66 -8.10 8.89
CA TYR A 41 -1.71 -7.11 9.06
C TYR A 41 -2.95 -7.51 8.27
N ILE A 42 -4.11 -6.92 8.58
CA ILE A 42 -5.35 -7.08 7.80
C ILE A 42 -5.76 -5.72 7.25
N ASN A 43 -6.14 -5.68 5.98
CA ASN A 43 -6.76 -4.50 5.40
C ASN A 43 -8.23 -4.38 5.82
N THR A 44 -8.48 -3.61 6.88
CA THR A 44 -9.81 -3.36 7.44
C THR A 44 -10.50 -2.11 6.90
N THR A 45 -9.91 -1.43 5.90
CA THR A 45 -10.42 -0.13 5.40
C THR A 45 -11.72 -0.24 4.60
N GLY A 46 -12.13 -1.45 4.22
CA GLY A 46 -13.26 -1.68 3.31
C GLY A 46 -12.98 -1.31 1.84
N LYS A 47 -11.74 -0.94 1.51
CA LYS A 47 -11.28 -0.61 0.15
C LYS A 47 -9.96 -1.31 -0.15
N THR A 48 -9.63 -1.50 -1.43
CA THR A 48 -8.27 -1.90 -1.81
C THR A 48 -7.29 -0.80 -1.41
N ILE A 49 -6.18 -1.17 -0.78
CA ILE A 49 -5.11 -0.23 -0.43
C ILE A 49 -3.87 -0.53 -1.28
N MET A 50 -3.07 0.50 -1.56
CA MET A 50 -1.69 0.29 -2.02
C MET A 50 -0.77 0.34 -0.81
N VAL A 51 0.11 -0.65 -0.68
CA VAL A 51 1.17 -0.67 0.32
C VAL A 51 2.50 -0.41 -0.37
N SER A 52 3.36 0.40 0.24
CA SER A 52 4.71 0.71 -0.23
C SER A 52 5.66 0.70 0.95
N ALA A 53 6.69 -0.13 0.88
CA ALA A 53 7.67 -0.23 1.94
C ALA A 53 9.08 -0.43 1.39
N SER A 54 10.07 0.05 2.13
CA SER A 54 11.49 -0.16 1.83
C SER A 54 12.24 -0.68 3.03
N VAL A 55 13.29 -1.44 2.74
CA VAL A 55 14.20 -2.04 3.73
C VAL A 55 15.61 -1.66 3.34
N SER A 56 16.39 -1.27 4.33
CA SER A 56 17.82 -0.99 4.17
C SER A 56 18.64 -1.95 5.03
N GLY A 57 19.75 -2.42 4.47
CA GLY A 57 20.69 -3.28 5.20
C GLY A 57 22.06 -3.30 4.53
N VAL A 58 23.07 -3.68 5.30
CA VAL A 58 24.42 -3.94 4.78
C VAL A 58 24.45 -5.35 4.22
N VAL A 59 24.85 -5.47 2.95
CA VAL A 59 25.03 -6.76 2.28
C VAL A 59 26.53 -7.04 2.21
N ALA A 60 27.00 -8.09 2.90
CA ALA A 60 28.40 -8.52 2.88
C ALA A 60 28.44 -10.06 2.96
N ASN A 61 28.71 -10.72 1.84
CA ASN A 61 28.58 -12.17 1.69
C ASN A 61 27.21 -12.71 2.15
N SER A 62 26.17 -11.90 2.03
CA SER A 62 24.81 -12.20 2.47
C SER A 62 23.80 -11.79 1.40
N THR A 63 22.51 -12.00 1.64
CA THR A 63 21.46 -11.70 0.68
C THR A 63 20.32 -10.92 1.34
N LEU A 64 20.11 -9.69 0.85
CA LEU A 64 18.92 -8.90 1.17
C LEU A 64 17.83 -9.20 0.14
N ALA A 65 16.70 -9.74 0.60
CA ALA A 65 15.52 -10.03 -0.22
C ALA A 65 14.26 -9.55 0.50
N LEU A 66 13.27 -9.07 -0.26
CA LEU A 66 11.95 -8.75 0.27
C LEU A 66 10.84 -9.10 -0.72
N ALA A 67 9.68 -9.47 -0.18
CA ALA A 67 8.49 -9.82 -0.94
C ALA A 67 7.21 -9.56 -0.14
N TRP A 68 6.12 -9.23 -0.83
CA TRP A 68 4.80 -9.19 -0.20
C TRP A 68 4.16 -10.58 -0.21
N THR A 69 3.49 -10.91 0.90
CA THR A 69 2.47 -11.97 0.95
C THR A 69 1.11 -11.32 1.14
N ILE A 70 0.13 -11.62 0.29
CA ILE A 70 -1.22 -11.00 0.31
C ILE A 70 -2.27 -12.09 0.16
N GLY A 71 -3.21 -12.19 1.11
CA GLY A 71 -4.27 -13.18 1.08
C GLY A 71 -3.76 -14.62 1.00
N GLY A 72 -2.57 -14.89 1.54
CA GLY A 72 -1.89 -16.20 1.45
C GLY A 72 -1.06 -16.42 0.18
N VAL A 73 -1.12 -15.52 -0.81
CA VAL A 73 -0.25 -15.57 -2.00
C VAL A 73 1.06 -14.84 -1.72
N SER A 74 2.16 -15.58 -1.74
CA SER A 74 3.52 -15.07 -1.50
C SER A 74 4.17 -14.55 -2.79
N SER A 75 5.28 -13.83 -2.65
CA SER A 75 6.14 -13.40 -3.76
C SER A 75 5.50 -12.37 -4.70
N ILE A 76 4.63 -11.49 -4.19
CA ILE A 76 4.04 -10.38 -4.95
C ILE A 76 4.93 -9.12 -4.85
N GLY A 77 5.18 -8.45 -5.97
CA GLY A 77 5.85 -7.13 -6.01
C GLY A 77 7.34 -7.12 -5.61
N ILE A 78 8.08 -8.20 -5.91
CA ILE A 78 9.44 -8.47 -5.43
C ILE A 78 10.47 -7.45 -5.94
N SER A 79 11.34 -6.96 -5.06
CA SER A 79 12.69 -6.47 -5.44
C SER A 79 13.69 -7.59 -5.16
N VAL A 80 14.37 -8.06 -6.21
CA VAL A 80 15.19 -9.28 -6.19
C VAL A 80 16.50 -9.10 -5.42
N THR A 81 16.94 -10.20 -4.83
CA THR A 81 18.18 -10.41 -4.06
C THR A 81 19.35 -9.55 -4.53
N THR A 82 19.92 -8.79 -3.61
CA THR A 82 21.25 -8.19 -3.79
C THR A 82 22.25 -8.99 -2.97
N ALA A 83 23.34 -9.38 -3.62
CA ALA A 83 24.48 -10.06 -3.03
C ALA A 83 25.75 -9.28 -3.40
N GLY A 84 26.67 -9.12 -2.45
CA GLY A 84 27.92 -8.41 -2.65
C GLY A 84 28.99 -8.88 -1.69
N SER A 85 30.25 -8.92 -2.15
CA SER A 85 31.41 -9.28 -1.33
C SER A 85 31.93 -8.11 -0.49
N THR A 86 31.63 -6.88 -0.90
CA THR A 86 32.02 -5.65 -0.21
C THR A 86 30.81 -5.11 0.53
N PRO A 87 30.92 -4.81 1.84
CA PRO A 87 29.83 -4.20 2.61
C PRO A 87 29.33 -2.93 1.93
N ALA A 88 28.09 -2.96 1.43
CA ALA A 88 27.43 -1.82 0.85
C ALA A 88 26.02 -1.67 1.44
N ASN A 89 25.63 -0.43 1.71
CA ASN A 89 24.27 -0.10 2.08
C ASN A 89 23.37 -0.33 0.86
N THR A 90 22.49 -1.31 0.97
CA THR A 90 21.52 -1.62 -0.06
C THR A 90 20.13 -1.33 0.45
N THR A 91 19.34 -0.63 -0.36
CA THR A 91 17.93 -0.36 -0.08
C THR A 91 17.09 -0.98 -1.18
N LEU A 92 16.14 -1.82 -0.78
CA LEU A 92 15.14 -2.40 -1.67
C LEU A 92 13.76 -1.85 -1.29
N ALA A 93 12.88 -1.71 -2.27
CA ALA A 93 11.50 -1.30 -2.06
C ALA A 93 10.54 -2.20 -2.82
N ALA A 94 9.34 -2.39 -2.28
CA ALA A 94 8.27 -3.12 -2.95
C ALA A 94 6.93 -2.44 -2.72
N THR A 95 6.08 -2.54 -3.72
CA THR A 95 4.69 -2.08 -3.66
C THR A 95 3.75 -3.21 -4.04
N ALA A 96 2.54 -3.18 -3.48
CA ALA A 96 1.50 -4.14 -3.83
C ALA A 96 0.10 -3.58 -3.56
N LEU A 97 -0.91 -4.20 -4.18
CA LEU A 97 -2.33 -3.91 -3.94
C LEU A 97 -2.92 -4.96 -3.02
N VAL A 98 -3.58 -4.52 -1.94
CA VAL A 98 -4.18 -5.42 -0.93
C VAL A 98 -5.70 -5.27 -0.97
N PRO A 99 -6.45 -6.29 -1.42
CA PRO A 99 -7.91 -6.26 -1.41
C PRO A 99 -8.49 -6.03 0.01
N PRO A 100 -9.73 -5.53 0.12
CA PRO A 100 -10.39 -5.40 1.42
C PRO A 100 -10.53 -6.77 2.09
N GLY A 101 -10.25 -6.84 3.39
CA GLY A 101 -10.30 -8.07 4.19
C GLY A 101 -9.11 -9.01 4.00
N ALA A 102 -8.23 -8.78 3.01
CA ALA A 102 -7.03 -9.59 2.82
C ALA A 102 -6.00 -9.31 3.93
N SER A 103 -5.34 -10.38 4.38
CA SER A 103 -4.12 -10.26 5.16
C SER A 103 -2.95 -9.88 4.27
N TYR A 104 -1.96 -9.18 4.82
CA TYR A 104 -0.73 -8.86 4.11
C TYR A 104 0.46 -8.76 5.05
N ALA A 105 1.64 -9.10 4.55
CA ALA A 105 2.90 -9.01 5.28
C ALA A 105 4.05 -8.70 4.32
N LEU A 106 4.99 -7.85 4.76
CA LEU A 106 6.27 -7.67 4.09
C LEU A 106 7.26 -8.66 4.69
N LEU A 107 7.67 -9.65 3.90
CA LEU A 107 8.65 -10.65 4.31
C LEU A 107 10.04 -10.21 3.89
N VAL A 108 11.00 -10.32 4.80
CA VAL A 108 12.36 -9.79 4.63
C VAL A 108 13.38 -10.76 5.24
N THR A 109 14.45 -11.05 4.51
CA THR A 109 15.52 -11.96 4.97
C THR A 109 16.46 -11.32 5.99
N GLN A 110 16.81 -10.05 5.82
CA GLN A 110 17.69 -9.28 6.71
C GLN A 110 17.46 -7.76 6.52
N GLY A 111 18.01 -6.93 7.41
CA GLY A 111 17.92 -5.48 7.32
C GLY A 111 16.78 -4.89 8.16
N SER A 112 16.65 -3.57 8.10
CA SER A 112 15.72 -2.80 8.90
C SER A 112 14.72 -2.08 8.02
N LEU A 113 13.49 -1.95 8.51
CA LEU A 113 12.47 -1.15 7.86
C LEU A 113 12.95 0.30 7.72
N ALA A 114 12.98 0.82 6.50
CA ALA A 114 13.42 2.18 6.20
C ALA A 114 12.23 3.10 5.91
N SER A 115 11.16 2.59 5.30
CA SER A 115 9.91 3.33 5.13
C SER A 115 8.71 2.40 5.02
N TRP A 116 7.53 2.90 5.40
CA TRP A 116 6.24 2.25 5.16
C TRP A 116 5.14 3.30 4.98
N ALA A 117 4.44 3.23 3.86
CA ALA A 117 3.29 4.06 3.57
C ALA A 117 2.14 3.25 2.96
N GLU A 118 0.91 3.67 3.23
CA GLU A 118 -0.30 3.05 2.66
C GLU A 118 -1.19 4.13 2.05
N LEU A 119 -1.69 3.90 0.84
CA LEU A 119 -2.74 4.70 0.21
C LEU A 119 -4.09 4.11 0.64
N ARG A 120 -4.81 4.80 1.53
CA ARG A 120 -6.03 4.32 2.19
C ARG A 120 -7.23 5.21 1.97
#